data_AF-A8UQP2-F1
#
_entry.id   AF-A8UQP2-F1
#
_cell.length_a   1.000
_cell.length_b   1.000
_cell.length_c   1.000
_cell.angle_alpha   90.00
_cell.angle_beta   90.00
_cell.angle_gamma   90.00
#
_symmetry.space_group_name_H-M   'P 1'
#
loop_
_entity.id
_entity.type
_entity.pdbx_description
1 polymer ?
#
loop_
_entity_poly.entity_id
_entity_poly.type
_entity_poly.pdbx_seq_one_letter_code
_entity_poly.pdbx_strand_id
1 'polypeptide(L)' 'MNKVFQEVGKHFLSIGLAVIAFVLIRFGIEGNISLKTAIVGFSMWLLFLTLGAILIFMGGRSDG' A
#
# COMPACT_ATOMS: atom_id res chain seq x y z
N MET A 1 19.02 -5.84 -11.44
CA MET A 1 18.26 -4.65 -10.98
C MET A 1 16.76 -4.88 -11.03
N ASN A 2 16.20 -5.47 -12.09
CA ASN A 2 14.74 -5.61 -12.26
C ASN A 2 14.03 -6.42 -11.16
N LYS A 3 14.62 -7.54 -10.71
CA LYS A 3 14.10 -8.32 -9.57
C LYS A 3 14.05 -7.52 -8.27
N VAL A 4 15.02 -6.63 -8.05
CA VAL A 4 15.08 -5.74 -6.88
C VAL A 4 13.90 -4.76 -6.90
N PHE A 5 13.60 -4.14 -8.04
CA PHE A 5 12.43 -3.27 -8.18
C PHE A 5 11.11 -4.02 -7.94
N GLN A 6 11.04 -5.28 -8.39
CA GLN A 6 9.85 -6.11 -8.18
C GLN A 6 9.67 -6.50 -6.71
N GLU A 7 10.74 -6.86 -6.00
CA GLU A 7 10.72 -7.15 -4.56
C GLU A 7 10.39 -5.92 -3.72
N VAL A 8 11.01 -4.78 -4.02
CA VAL A 8 10.72 -3.50 -3.37
C VAL A 8 9.26 -3.10 -3.60
N GLY A 9 8.74 -3.24 -4.82
CA GLY A 9 7.35 -2.94 -5.13
C GLY A 9 6.36 -3.85 -4.39
N LYS A 10 6.67 -5.14 -4.21
CA LYS A 10 5.88 -6.07 -3.38
C LYS A 10 5.89 -5.64 -1.91
N HIS A 11 7.04 -5.22 -1.38
CA HIS A 11 7.11 -4.69 -0.02
C HIS A 11 6.29 -3.40 0.15
N PHE A 12 6.32 -2.48 -0.81
CA PHE A 12 5.48 -1.29 -0.80
C PHE A 12 3.98 -1.64 -0.78
N LEU A 13 3.56 -2.64 -1.55
CA LEU A 13 2.18 -3.16 -1.51
C LEU A 13 1.83 -3.79 -0.16
N SER A 14 2.74 -4.58 0.44
CA SER A 14 2.54 -5.16 1.77
C SER A 14 2.41 -4.08 2.86
N ILE A 15 3.22 -3.02 2.78
CA ILE A 15 3.12 -1.87 3.70
C ILE A 15 1.78 -1.17 3.51
N GLY A 16 1.36 -0.92 2.27
CA GLY A 16 0.04 -0.38 1.97
C GLY A 16 -1.07 -1.24 2.59
N LEU A 17 -1.05 -2.55 2.35
CA LEU A 17 -2.02 -3.48 2.92
C LEU A 17 -2.05 -3.45 4.46
N ALA A 18 -0.88 -3.33 5.10
CA ALA A 18 -0.80 -3.19 6.55
C ALA A 18 -1.43 -1.86 7.04
N VAL A 19 -1.24 -0.75 6.32
CA VAL A 19 -1.85 0.55 6.65
C VAL A 19 -3.38 0.46 6.58
N ILE A 20 -3.96 -0.11 5.51
CA ILE A 20 -5.42 -0.21 5.40
C ILE A 20 -5.99 -1.21 6.40
N ALA A 21 -5.30 -2.34 6.64
CA ALA A 21 -5.70 -3.30 7.66
C ALA A 21 -5.69 -2.67 9.04
N PHE A 22 -4.66 -1.88 9.37
CA PHE A 22 -4.60 -1.15 10.64
C PHE A 22 -5.75 -0.15 10.80
N VAL A 23 -6.06 0.62 9.75
CA VAL A 23 -7.19 1.56 9.77
C VAL A 23 -8.52 0.82 9.98
N LEU A 24 -8.73 -0.32 9.32
CA LEU A 24 -9.94 -1.14 9.46
C LEU A 24 -10.05 -1.80 10.84
N ILE A 25 -8.95 -2.32 11.38
CA ILE A 25 -8.89 -2.89 12.73
C ILE A 25 -9.21 -1.80 13.75
N ARG A 26 -8.59 -0.63 13.62
CA ARG A 26 -8.83 0.50 14.51
C ARG A 26 -10.28 0.98 14.43
N PHE A 27 -10.89 0.95 13.24
CA PHE A 27 -12.31 1.24 13.06
C PHE A 27 -13.19 0.24 13.82
N GLY A 28 -12.90 -1.05 13.70
CA GLY A 28 -13.66 -2.11 14.35
C GLY A 28 -13.53 -2.13 15.88
N ILE A 29 -12.37 -1.74 16.42
CA ILE A 29 -12.10 -1.74 17.87
C ILE A 29 -12.61 -0.46 18.55
N GLU A 30 -12.27 0.72 18.00
CA GLU A 30 -12.58 1.99 18.65
C GLU A 30 -13.97 2.54 18.25
N GLY A 31 -14.59 2.03 17.17
CA GLY A 31 -15.91 2.44 16.69
C GLY A 31 -16.05 3.90 16.25
N ASN A 32 -15.01 4.71 16.49
CA ASN A 32 -14.99 6.15 16.29
C ASN A 32 -13.69 6.58 15.60
N ILE A 33 -13.57 6.24 14.32
CA ILE A 33 -12.55 6.86 13.48
C ILE A 33 -13.06 8.22 13.03
N SER A 34 -12.29 9.26 13.35
CA SER A 34 -12.48 10.57 12.73
C SER A 34 -12.38 10.41 11.21
N LEU A 35 -13.38 10.91 10.47
CA LEU A 35 -13.41 10.96 9.00
C LEU A 35 -12.07 11.42 8.40
N LYS A 36 -11.38 12.34 9.08
CA LYS A 36 -10.05 12.82 8.70
C LYS A 36 -9.01 11.69 8.66
N THR A 37 -8.97 10.84 9.67
CA THR A 37 -8.03 9.70 9.77
C THR A 37 -8.33 8.63 8.73
N ALA A 38 -9.62 8.37 8.45
CA ALA A 38 -10.02 7.45 7.38
C ALA A 38 -9.57 7.96 6.00
N ILE A 39 -9.82 9.24 5.70
CA ILE A 39 -9.41 9.85 4.42
C ILE A 39 -7.89 9.85 4.26
N VAL A 40 -7.15 10.22 5.32
CA VAL A 40 -5.68 10.20 5.29
C VAL A 40 -5.14 8.78 5.11
N GLY A 41 -5.67 7.81 5.87
CA GLY A 41 -5.26 6.40 5.75
C GLY A 41 -5.56 5.81 4.37
N PHE A 42 -6.73 6.10 3.81
CA PHE A 42 -7.10 5.69 2.47
C PHE A 42 -6.22 6.34 1.39
N SER A 43 -5.93 7.63 1.53
CA SER A 43 -5.06 8.35 0.59
C SER A 43 -3.63 7.83 0.62
N MET A 44 -3.08 7.56 1.82
CA MET A 44 -1.77 6.93 1.98
C MET A 44 -1.75 5.53 1.36
N TRP A 45 -2.77 4.72 1.63
CA TRP A 45 -2.91 3.39 1.04
C TRP A 45 -2.87 3.45 -0.50
N LEU A 46 -3.59 4.40 -1.09
CA LEU A 46 -3.67 4.56 -2.55
C LEU A 46 -2.32 4.97 -3.15
N LEU A 47 -1.53 5.78 -2.45
CA LEU A 47 -0.15 6.13 -2.83
C LEU A 47 0.79 4.92 -2.77
N PHE A 48 0.75 4.15 -1.68
CA PHE A 48 1.57 2.93 -1.56
C PHE A 48 1.19 1.89 -2.61
N LEU A 49 -0.10 1.77 -2.94
CA LEU A 49 -0.59 0.86 -3.96
C LEU A 49 -0.14 1.26 -5.36
N THR A 50 -0.26 2.54 -5.72
CA THR A 50 0.19 3.04 -7.03
C THR A 50 1.72 2.98 -7.16
N LEU A 51 2.47 3.40 -6.16
CA LEU A 51 3.94 3.28 -6.16
C LEU A 51 4.39 1.83 -6.26
N GLY A 52 3.83 0.94 -5.44
CA GLY A 52 4.14 -0.49 -5.46
C GLY A 52 3.80 -1.13 -6.81
N ALA A 53 2.64 -0.80 -7.38
CA ALA A 53 2.23 -1.31 -8.71
C ALA A 53 3.15 -0.81 -9.83
N ILE A 54 3.55 0.48 -9.81
CA ILE A 54 4.49 1.04 -10.79
C ILE A 54 5.85 0.35 -10.68
N LEU A 55 6.38 0.17 -9.46
CA LEU A 55 7.64 -0.51 -9.20
C LEU A 55 7.63 -1.96 -9.69
N ILE A 56 6.54 -2.70 -9.42
CA ILE A 56 6.37 -4.07 -9.92
C ILE A 56 6.26 -4.09 -11.44
N PHE A 57 5.52 -3.17 -12.04
CA PHE A 57 5.34 -3.10 -13.48
C PHE A 57 6.65 -2.77 -14.20
N MET A 58 7.43 -1.82 -13.68
CA MET A 58 8.76 -1.50 -14.19
C MET A 58 9.74 -2.68 -14.03
N GLY A 59 9.70 -3.39 -12.90
CA GLY A 59 10.53 -4.57 -12.67
C GLY A 59 10.13 -5.78 -13.53
N GLY A 60 8.84 -5.98 -13.77
CA GLY A 60 8.30 -7.13 -14.51
C GLY A 60 8.38 -7.01 -16.03
N ARG A 61 8.44 -5.79 -16.58
CA ARG A 61 8.45 -5.55 -18.04
C ARG A 61 9.76 -5.95 -18.73
N SER A 62 10.81 -6.30 -17.98
CA SER A 62 12.12 -6.66 -18.53
C SER A 62 12.45 -8.15 -18.47
N ASP A 63 11.55 -8.98 -17.92
CA ASP A 63 11.71 -10.44 -17.84
C ASP A 63 10.86 -11.19 -18.90
N GLY A 64 10.23 -10.47 -19.83
CA GLY A 64 9.55 -11.01 -21.02
C GLY A 64 10.21 -10.52 -22.29
#